data_AF-A0A8H7FL76-F1
#
_entry.id   AF-A0A8H7FL76-F1
#
_cell.length_a   1.000
_cell.length_b   1.000
_cell.length_c   1.000
_cell.angle_alpha   90.00
_cell.angle_beta   90.00
_cell.angle_gamma   90.00
#
_symmetry.space_group_name_H-M   'P 1'
#
loop_
_entity.id
_entity.type
_entity.pdbx_description
1 polymer ?
#
loop_
_entity_poly.entity_id
_entity_poly.type
_entity_poly.pdbx_seq_one_letter_code
_entity_poly.pdbx_strand_id
1 'polypeptide(L)'
;MTQHDSSSTPEQLPASNPPPPHDTGGEKVPLAVALKRHHSRTHVQPPAIHFSIPKPEGEQGRASNVKKKGYLLKEVLMKALSWSPEKFAEAQDLIDTSITKHLDINICRTSQKSASLENLRAELVKMYSFIDEGESDWIFKDFVTAGLKREKERQKRKVKQSGGNQSSDEFSGDGNA
;
A
#
# COMPACT_ATOMS: atom_id res chain seq x y z
N MET A 1 -26.83 -58.42 24.05
CA MET A 1 -28.21 -57.91 24.02
C MET A 1 -28.20 -56.56 23.31
N THR A 2 -28.70 -56.52 22.06
CA THR A 2 -29.90 -55.75 21.65
C THR A 2 -30.29 -54.58 22.59
N GLN A 3 -30.55 -53.32 22.21
CA GLN A 3 -31.14 -52.71 21.00
C GLN A 3 -31.07 -51.15 21.07
N HIS A 4 -31.00 -50.49 19.88
CA HIS A 4 -31.81 -49.33 19.41
C HIS A 4 -31.60 -47.97 20.12
N ASP A 5 -31.81 -46.77 19.57
CA ASP A 5 -32.37 -46.28 18.30
C ASP A 5 -31.90 -44.82 18.07
N SER A 6 -31.64 -44.48 16.81
CA SER A 6 -32.01 -43.29 16.03
C SER A 6 -32.08 -41.84 16.58
N SER A 7 -31.65 -40.93 15.67
CA SER A 7 -32.26 -39.64 15.30
C SER A 7 -32.05 -38.44 16.26
N SER A 8 -31.81 -37.21 15.85
CA SER A 8 -31.99 -36.53 14.56
C SER A 8 -31.08 -35.29 14.51
N THR A 9 -30.43 -35.08 13.37
CA THR A 9 -29.84 -33.81 12.95
C THR A 9 -30.79 -33.15 11.96
N PRO A 10 -31.20 -31.88 12.16
CA PRO A 10 -31.70 -31.08 11.06
C PRO A 10 -30.62 -30.08 10.63
N GLU A 11 -30.05 -30.41 9.48
CA GLU A 11 -29.39 -29.52 8.54
C GLU A 11 -30.47 -28.61 7.93
N GLN A 12 -30.35 -27.28 8.04
CA GLN A 12 -31.30 -26.37 7.40
C GLN A 12 -30.66 -25.04 7.02
N LEU A 13 -30.29 -24.91 5.75
CA LEU A 13 -30.32 -23.74 4.85
C LEU A 13 -30.07 -24.29 3.42
N PRO A 14 -30.36 -23.60 2.29
CA PRO A 14 -31.06 -22.32 2.06
C PRO A 14 -32.13 -22.39 0.94
N ALA A 15 -33.12 -21.50 0.90
CA ALA A 15 -33.75 -21.03 -0.36
C ALA A 15 -34.82 -19.98 -0.09
N SER A 16 -34.60 -18.75 -0.54
CA SER A 16 -35.68 -17.79 -0.83
C SER A 16 -35.15 -16.73 -1.79
N ASN A 17 -35.11 -17.07 -3.08
CA ASN A 17 -35.24 -16.08 -4.14
C ASN A 17 -36.71 -16.11 -4.59
N PRO A 18 -37.48 -15.01 -4.49
CA PRO A 18 -38.79 -14.94 -5.11
C PRO A 18 -38.66 -14.64 -6.62
N PRO A 19 -39.40 -15.34 -7.49
CA PRO A 19 -39.61 -14.88 -8.86
C PRO A 19 -40.73 -13.82 -8.88
N PRO A 20 -40.64 -12.81 -9.76
CA PRO A 20 -41.82 -12.12 -10.24
C PRO A 20 -42.04 -12.44 -11.73
N PRO A 21 -43.16 -13.08 -12.07
CA PRO A 21 -43.98 -12.69 -13.20
C PRO A 21 -45.26 -12.08 -12.57
N HIS A 22 -46.04 -11.17 -13.16
CA HIS A 22 -46.56 -11.01 -14.51
C HIS A 22 -47.26 -9.63 -14.47
N ASP A 23 -47.25 -8.83 -15.53
CA ASP A 23 -48.48 -8.49 -16.27
C ASP A 23 -48.21 -7.48 -17.39
N THR A 24 -49.10 -7.61 -18.37
CA THR A 24 -49.15 -7.16 -19.75
C THR A 24 -49.83 -5.80 -19.83
N GLY A 25 -49.41 -4.93 -20.75
CA GLY A 25 -50.34 -3.94 -21.32
C GLY A 25 -49.80 -2.55 -21.61
N GLY A 26 -49.90 -2.16 -22.89
CA GLY A 26 -50.42 -0.83 -23.22
C GLY A 26 -49.41 0.28 -23.49
N GLU A 27 -48.76 0.21 -24.65
CA GLU A 27 -48.75 1.29 -25.66
C GLU A 27 -49.26 2.68 -25.20
N LYS A 28 -48.37 3.70 -25.17
CA LYS A 28 -48.55 5.04 -25.80
C LYS A 28 -47.17 5.73 -25.92
N VAL A 29 -46.65 5.83 -27.14
CA VAL A 29 -45.58 6.77 -27.48
C VAL A 29 -46.19 8.14 -27.80
N PRO A 30 -45.72 9.23 -27.16
CA PRO A 30 -45.71 10.53 -27.81
C PRO A 30 -44.28 10.92 -28.21
N LEU A 31 -44.15 11.08 -29.52
CA LEU A 31 -43.07 11.66 -30.28
C LEU A 31 -42.93 13.15 -29.97
N ALA A 32 -41.88 13.59 -29.26
CA ALA A 32 -41.35 14.97 -29.35
C ALA A 32 -40.01 15.15 -28.61
N VAL A 33 -38.93 15.19 -29.40
CA VAL A 33 -37.83 16.17 -29.37
C VAL A 33 -37.39 16.77 -28.01
N ALA A 34 -36.17 16.45 -27.57
CA ALA A 34 -35.11 17.45 -27.42
C ALA A 34 -33.78 16.86 -26.87
N LEU A 35 -32.70 17.24 -27.55
CA LEU A 35 -31.28 16.99 -27.32
C LEU A 35 -30.84 16.99 -25.84
N LYS A 36 -30.09 15.93 -25.45
CA LYS A 36 -28.74 16.13 -24.89
C LYS A 36 -27.87 14.88 -25.02
N ARG A 37 -26.68 15.12 -25.54
CA ARG A 37 -25.60 14.18 -25.85
C ARG A 37 -25.24 13.37 -24.60
N HIS A 38 -25.46 12.06 -24.63
CA HIS A 38 -24.72 11.13 -23.79
C HIS A 38 -23.93 10.18 -24.68
N HIS A 39 -22.63 10.25 -24.48
CA HIS A 39 -21.60 9.55 -25.22
C HIS A 39 -21.81 8.05 -25.07
N SER A 40 -21.89 7.39 -26.22
CA SER A 40 -21.17 6.15 -26.53
C SER A 40 -20.97 5.16 -25.40
N ARG A 41 -21.78 4.10 -25.45
CA ARG A 41 -21.28 2.71 -25.55
C ARG A 41 -20.14 2.40 -24.59
N THR A 42 -20.50 1.97 -23.39
CA THR A 42 -19.63 1.21 -22.49
C THR A 42 -19.12 -0.02 -23.23
N HIS A 43 -17.95 0.10 -23.83
CA HIS A 43 -17.14 -1.03 -24.24
C HIS A 43 -16.71 -1.72 -22.95
N VAL A 44 -17.40 -2.79 -22.57
CA VAL A 44 -16.93 -3.73 -21.56
C VAL A 44 -15.68 -4.38 -22.14
N GLN A 45 -14.50 -3.79 -21.90
CA GLN A 45 -13.25 -4.50 -22.08
C GLN A 45 -13.24 -5.64 -21.05
N PRO A 46 -13.00 -6.90 -21.45
CA PRO A 46 -12.63 -7.92 -20.48
C PRO A 46 -11.37 -7.43 -19.76
N PRO A 47 -11.33 -7.46 -18.41
CA PRO A 47 -10.16 -6.98 -17.69
C PRO A 47 -8.97 -7.81 -18.14
N ALA A 48 -8.01 -7.16 -18.79
CA ALA A 48 -6.66 -7.70 -18.88
C ALA A 48 -6.27 -8.08 -17.45
N ILE A 49 -5.95 -9.36 -17.24
CA ILE A 49 -5.51 -9.87 -15.95
C ILE A 49 -4.10 -9.30 -15.74
N HIS A 50 -4.03 -8.03 -15.37
CA HIS A 50 -2.84 -7.45 -14.79
C HIS A 50 -2.70 -8.16 -13.44
N PHE A 51 -1.66 -8.98 -13.31
CA PHE A 51 -1.20 -9.48 -12.02
C PHE A 51 -0.68 -8.28 -11.22
N SER A 52 -1.59 -7.43 -10.76
CA SER A 52 -1.27 -6.29 -9.94
C SER A 52 -1.37 -6.71 -8.49
N ILE A 53 -0.31 -6.49 -7.72
CA ILE A 53 -0.30 -6.73 -6.28
C ILE A 53 -1.28 -5.71 -5.67
N PRO A 54 -2.43 -6.15 -5.12
CA PRO A 54 -3.44 -5.23 -4.62
C PRO A 54 -2.90 -4.52 -3.38
N LYS A 55 -3.29 -3.25 -3.21
CA LYS A 55 -2.90 -2.51 -2.02
C LYS A 55 -3.57 -3.12 -0.79
N PRO A 56 -2.79 -3.54 0.24
CA PRO A 56 -3.36 -4.07 1.47
C PRO A 56 -4.19 -3.02 2.22
N GLU A 57 -5.25 -3.48 2.91
CA GLU A 57 -6.10 -2.61 3.73
C GLU A 57 -5.32 -2.12 4.97
N GLY A 58 -5.22 -0.80 5.14
CA GLY A 58 -4.60 -0.16 6.30
C GLY A 58 -3.56 0.92 5.97
N GLU A 59 -2.88 1.41 7.01
CA GLU A 59 -1.75 2.34 6.85
C GLU A 59 -0.41 1.60 6.84
N GLN A 60 0.48 2.01 5.91
CA GLN A 60 1.85 1.54 5.84
C GLN A 60 2.60 1.85 7.15
N GLY A 61 3.29 0.86 7.72
CA GLY A 61 4.13 1.03 8.90
C GLY A 61 3.39 0.89 10.23
N ARG A 62 2.12 0.48 10.21
CA ARG A 62 1.39 0.00 11.40
C ARG A 62 1.33 -1.52 11.37
N ALA A 63 1.51 -2.16 12.52
CA ALA A 63 1.36 -3.60 12.64
C ALA A 63 -0.09 -4.02 12.41
N SER A 64 -0.28 -5.16 11.76
CA SER A 64 -1.60 -5.73 11.39
C SER A 64 -2.46 -6.15 12.59
N ASN A 65 -1.87 -6.24 13.78
CA ASN A 65 -2.52 -6.66 15.03
C ASN A 65 -3.13 -5.51 15.85
N VAL A 66 -3.04 -4.26 15.39
CA VAL A 66 -3.62 -3.10 16.10
C VAL A 66 -5.07 -2.86 15.64
N LYS A 67 -5.94 -2.39 16.55
CA LYS A 67 -7.36 -2.02 16.26
C LYS A 67 -7.55 -1.13 15.01
N LYS A 68 -6.51 -0.41 14.60
CA LYS A 68 -6.41 0.27 13.30
C LYS A 68 -5.55 -0.60 12.39
N LYS A 69 -6.20 -1.31 11.44
CA LYS A 69 -5.52 -2.20 10.49
C LYS A 69 -4.40 -1.45 9.78
N GLY A 70 -3.23 -2.06 9.77
CA GLY A 70 -2.03 -1.57 9.12
C GLY A 70 -1.30 -2.70 8.41
N TYR A 71 -0.32 -2.35 7.59
CA TYR A 71 0.54 -3.34 6.96
C TYR A 71 2.02 -2.94 7.04
N LEU A 72 2.87 -3.96 7.15
CA LEU A 72 4.29 -3.82 6.94
C LEU A 72 4.61 -4.17 5.50
N LEU A 73 5.23 -3.23 4.77
CA LEU A 73 5.63 -3.41 3.37
C LEU A 73 6.46 -4.69 3.18
N LYS A 74 7.34 -4.98 4.15
CA LYS A 74 8.12 -6.22 4.21
C LYS A 74 7.24 -7.46 4.17
N GLU A 75 6.21 -7.55 5.02
CA GLU A 75 5.33 -8.72 5.10
C GLU A 75 4.55 -8.92 3.80
N VAL A 76 4.06 -7.83 3.21
CA VAL A 76 3.28 -7.87 1.97
C VAL A 76 4.13 -8.38 0.81
N LEU A 77 5.35 -7.86 0.67
CA LEU A 77 6.26 -8.27 -0.40
C LEU A 77 6.85 -9.65 -0.17
N MET A 78 7.15 -10.03 1.08
CA MET A 78 7.55 -11.39 1.40
C MET A 78 6.42 -12.38 1.06
N LYS A 79 5.15 -12.02 1.27
CA LYS A 79 4.00 -12.86 0.90
C LYS A 79 3.75 -12.89 -0.61
N ALA A 80 3.85 -11.75 -1.29
CA ALA A 80 3.56 -11.64 -2.72
C ALA A 80 4.67 -12.24 -3.60
N LEU A 81 5.94 -12.03 -3.21
CA LEU A 81 7.12 -12.41 -4.00
C LEU A 81 7.89 -13.61 -3.38
N SER A 82 7.42 -14.15 -2.26
CA SER A 82 8.12 -15.24 -1.53
C SER A 82 9.56 -14.90 -1.16
N TRP A 83 9.86 -13.62 -0.89
CA TRP A 83 11.21 -13.17 -0.57
C TRP A 83 11.67 -13.59 0.82
N SER A 84 12.97 -13.87 0.94
CA SER A 84 13.63 -13.99 2.25
C SER A 84 13.81 -12.60 2.88
N PRO A 85 13.90 -12.49 4.22
CA PRO A 85 14.13 -11.21 4.89
C PRO A 85 15.44 -10.54 4.47
N GLU A 86 16.44 -11.34 4.08
CA GLU A 86 17.73 -10.88 3.57
C GLU A 86 17.58 -10.22 2.19
N LYS A 87 16.84 -10.84 1.28
CA LYS A 87 16.57 -10.29 -0.06
C LYS A 87 15.80 -8.98 0.02
N PHE A 88 14.83 -8.90 0.93
CA PHE A 88 14.14 -7.64 1.18
C PHE A 88 15.08 -6.55 1.71
N ALA A 89 15.99 -6.87 2.63
CA ALA A 89 16.95 -5.91 3.16
C ALA A 89 17.93 -5.42 2.07
N GLU A 90 18.44 -6.33 1.23
CA GLU A 90 19.29 -6.00 0.08
C GLU A 90 18.58 -5.05 -0.89
N ALA A 91 17.34 -5.36 -1.26
CA ALA A 91 16.53 -4.49 -2.11
C ALA A 91 16.25 -3.14 -1.46
N GLN A 92 15.97 -3.13 -0.15
CA GLN A 92 15.72 -1.90 0.59
C GLN A 92 16.96 -1.00 0.62
N ASP A 93 18.16 -1.55 0.86
CA ASP A 93 19.42 -0.78 0.86
C ASP A 93 19.74 -0.22 -0.53
N LEU A 94 19.49 -0.98 -1.60
CA LEU A 94 19.65 -0.50 -2.98
C LEU A 94 18.67 0.62 -3.32
N ILE A 95 17.42 0.49 -2.88
CA ILE A 95 16.40 1.53 -3.05
C ILE A 95 16.78 2.78 -2.25
N ASP A 96 17.19 2.63 -0.99
CA ASP A 96 17.59 3.76 -0.14
C ASP A 96 18.81 4.49 -0.75
N THR A 97 19.77 3.74 -1.31
CA THR A 97 20.91 4.31 -2.06
C THR A 97 20.43 5.10 -3.28
N SER A 98 19.51 4.55 -4.06
CA SER A 98 18.95 5.21 -5.25
C SER A 98 18.16 6.48 -4.87
N ILE A 99 17.41 6.44 -3.76
CA ILE A 99 16.70 7.60 -3.20
C ILE A 99 17.70 8.70 -2.85
N THR A 100 18.78 8.40 -2.13
CA THR A 100 19.77 9.42 -1.74
C THR A 100 20.50 10.05 -2.94
N LYS A 101 20.66 9.29 -4.02
CA LYS A 101 21.30 9.74 -5.25
C LYS A 101 20.40 10.65 -6.09
N HIS A 102 19.10 10.35 -6.15
CA HIS A 102 18.17 11.02 -7.07
C HIS A 102 17.20 12.00 -6.39
N LEU A 103 17.00 11.89 -5.07
CA LEU A 103 16.02 12.65 -4.31
C LEU A 103 16.68 13.41 -3.16
N ASP A 104 16.10 14.57 -2.84
CA ASP A 104 16.47 15.33 -1.65
C ASP A 104 15.73 14.79 -0.43
N ILE A 105 16.50 14.30 0.54
CA ILE A 105 16.06 13.69 1.80
C ILE A 105 15.39 14.73 2.72
N ASN A 106 15.71 16.02 2.55
CA ASN A 106 15.16 17.09 3.37
C ASN A 106 13.73 17.47 2.97
N ILE A 107 13.31 17.08 1.77
CA ILE A 107 12.04 17.46 1.16
C ILE A 107 11.07 16.27 1.20
N CYS A 108 9.81 16.53 1.51
CA CYS A 108 8.75 15.51 1.45
C CYS A 108 8.50 15.06 0.01
N ARG A 109 8.14 13.78 -0.20
CA ARG A 109 7.83 13.19 -1.52
C ARG A 109 6.93 14.07 -2.40
N THR A 110 5.88 14.66 -1.82
CA THR A 110 4.91 15.50 -2.53
C THR A 110 5.48 16.81 -3.06
N SER A 111 6.62 17.24 -2.53
CA SER A 111 7.30 18.49 -2.89
C SER A 111 8.57 18.22 -3.71
N GLN A 112 8.87 16.97 -4.05
CA GLN A 112 9.98 16.61 -4.92
C GLN A 112 9.62 16.84 -6.39
N LYS A 113 10.65 17.04 -7.22
CA LYS A 113 10.48 17.22 -8.66
C LYS A 113 9.91 15.93 -9.27
N SER A 114 8.82 16.04 -10.03
CA SER A 114 8.22 14.91 -10.74
C SER A 114 9.21 14.19 -11.65
N ALA A 115 10.07 14.94 -12.36
CA ALA A 115 11.13 14.39 -13.20
C ALA A 115 12.13 13.51 -12.41
N SER A 116 12.49 13.90 -11.18
CA SER A 116 13.36 13.08 -10.32
C SER A 116 12.68 11.79 -9.87
N LEU A 117 11.38 11.86 -9.58
CA LEU A 117 10.58 10.69 -9.20
C LEU A 117 10.40 9.71 -10.36
N GLU A 118 10.19 10.21 -11.58
CA GLU A 118 10.09 9.38 -12.79
C GLU A 118 11.42 8.71 -13.13
N ASN A 119 12.53 9.44 -13.04
CA ASN A 119 13.86 8.88 -13.23
C ASN A 119 14.16 7.78 -12.20
N LEU A 120 13.85 8.03 -10.92
CA LEU A 120 13.98 7.02 -9.88
C LEU A 120 13.07 5.83 -10.17
N ARG A 121 11.82 6.04 -10.58
CA ARG A 121 10.91 4.95 -10.95
C ARG A 121 11.49 4.12 -12.07
N ALA A 122 11.98 4.72 -13.15
CA ALA A 122 12.55 3.99 -14.28
C ALA A 122 13.78 3.17 -13.87
N GLU A 123 14.67 3.72 -13.02
CA GLU A 123 15.82 2.98 -12.48
C GLU A 123 15.39 1.83 -11.57
N LEU A 124 14.41 2.08 -10.69
CA LEU A 124 13.87 1.08 -9.77
C LEU A 124 13.15 -0.04 -10.50
N VAL A 125 12.30 0.25 -11.49
CA VAL A 125 11.60 -0.75 -12.31
C VAL A 125 12.61 -1.58 -13.11
N LYS A 126 13.71 -0.97 -13.57
CA LYS A 126 14.79 -1.69 -14.25
C LYS A 126 15.52 -2.68 -13.33
N MET A 127 15.70 -2.35 -12.05
CA MET A 127 16.29 -3.27 -11.06
C MET A 127 15.28 -4.29 -10.54
N TYR A 128 14.03 -3.87 -10.40
CA TYR A 128 12.97 -4.57 -9.69
C TYR A 128 11.64 -4.35 -10.42
N SER A 129 11.30 -5.28 -11.31
CA SER A 129 10.05 -5.22 -12.10
C SER A 129 8.80 -5.13 -11.23
N PHE A 130 8.82 -5.75 -10.04
CA PHE A 130 7.69 -5.79 -9.11
C PHE A 130 7.23 -4.42 -8.61
N ILE A 131 8.08 -3.39 -8.73
CA ILE A 131 7.72 -2.03 -8.33
C ILE A 131 6.59 -1.48 -9.21
N ASP A 132 6.55 -1.90 -10.48
CA ASP A 132 5.47 -1.56 -11.44
C ASP A 132 4.27 -2.51 -11.34
N GLU A 133 4.44 -3.66 -10.69
CA GLU A 133 3.35 -4.62 -10.46
C GLU A 133 2.39 -4.15 -9.36
N GLY A 134 2.70 -3.09 -8.62
CA GLY A 134 1.82 -2.53 -7.60
C GLY A 134 0.64 -1.75 -8.19
N GLU A 135 -0.58 -2.05 -7.75
CA GLU A 135 -1.77 -1.31 -8.16
C GLU A 135 -1.63 0.21 -7.86
N SER A 136 -1.85 1.08 -8.86
CA SER A 136 -1.73 2.53 -8.67
C SER A 136 -0.37 3.00 -8.10
N ASP A 137 0.70 2.27 -8.39
CA ASP A 137 2.08 2.56 -7.95
C ASP A 137 2.23 2.61 -6.42
N TRP A 138 1.39 1.89 -5.68
CA TRP A 138 1.43 1.96 -4.22
C TRP A 138 2.77 1.47 -3.67
N ILE A 139 3.35 0.42 -4.27
CA ILE A 139 4.66 -0.14 -3.89
C ILE A 139 5.75 0.93 -4.00
N PHE A 140 5.84 1.59 -5.16
CA PHE A 140 6.79 2.68 -5.38
C PHE A 140 6.59 3.82 -4.37
N LYS A 141 5.36 4.30 -4.21
CA LYS A 141 5.03 5.41 -3.29
C LYS A 141 5.42 5.08 -1.85
N ASP A 142 5.14 3.87 -1.41
CA ASP A 142 5.43 3.38 -0.07
C ASP A 142 6.92 3.17 0.17
N PHE A 143 7.66 2.63 -0.82
CA PHE A 143 9.11 2.50 -0.75
C PHE A 143 9.80 3.85 -0.65
N VAL A 144 9.45 4.79 -1.52
CA VAL A 144 10.04 6.13 -1.53
C VAL A 144 9.71 6.86 -0.23
N THR A 145 8.46 6.80 0.23
CA THR A 145 8.06 7.46 1.48
C THR A 145 8.78 6.87 2.69
N ALA A 146 8.89 5.54 2.79
CA ALA A 146 9.60 4.89 3.87
C ALA A 146 11.12 5.14 3.79
N GLY A 147 11.70 5.11 2.59
CA GLY A 147 13.13 5.37 2.36
C GLY A 147 13.54 6.79 2.74
N LEU A 148 12.78 7.81 2.30
CA LEU A 148 13.00 9.19 2.71
C LEU A 148 12.93 9.36 4.23
N LYS A 149 11.96 8.70 4.88
CA LYS A 149 11.83 8.73 6.35
C LYS A 149 13.03 8.07 7.04
N ARG A 150 13.47 6.90 6.57
CA ARG A 150 14.64 6.18 7.12
C ARG A 150 15.91 6.98 6.95
N GLU A 151 16.15 7.53 5.77
CA GLU A 151 17.37 8.28 5.51
C GLU A 151 17.39 9.59 6.29
N LYS A 152 16.25 10.30 6.39
CA LYS A 152 16.15 11.49 7.25
C LYS A 152 16.49 11.18 8.70
N GLU A 153 16.01 10.03 9.21
CA GLU A 153 16.37 9.55 10.55
C GLU A 153 17.85 9.17 10.66
N ARG A 154 18.43 8.54 9.63
CA ARG A 154 19.86 8.22 9.55
C ARG A 154 20.74 9.48 9.59
N GLN A 155 20.36 10.53 8.87
CA GLN A 155 21.04 11.84 8.89
C GLN A 155 20.99 12.49 10.27
N LYS A 156 19.82 12.49 10.93
CA LYS A 156 19.70 13.02 12.30
C LYS A 156 20.61 12.31 13.29
N ARG A 157 20.74 10.98 13.19
CA ARG A 157 21.63 10.19 14.05
C ARG A 157 23.10 10.53 13.81
N LYS A 158 23.51 10.69 12.55
CA LYS A 158 24.87 11.11 12.20
C LYS A 158 25.22 12.47 12.80
N VAL A 159 24.34 13.46 12.66
CA VAL A 159 24.54 14.81 13.23
C VAL A 159 24.64 14.77 14.76
N LYS A 160 23.80 13.95 15.43
CA LYS A 160 23.84 13.79 16.89
C LYS A 160 25.11 13.09 17.37
N GLN A 161 25.66 12.15 16.60
CA GLN A 161 26.91 11.46 16.93
C GLN A 161 28.15 12.32 16.62
N SER A 162 28.10 13.19 15.62
CA SER A 162 29.20 14.12 15.30
C SER A 162 29.20 15.40 16.12
N GLY A 163 28.08 15.78 16.73
CA GLY A 163 27.93 16.98 17.57
C GLY A 163 28.05 16.74 19.08
N GLY A 164 28.26 15.49 19.52
CA GLY A 164 28.34 15.10 20.93
C GLY A 164 29.78 14.94 21.42
N ASN A 165 30.62 15.96 21.29
CA ASN A 165 31.91 16.02 22.00
C ASN A 165 32.45 17.45 22.05
N GLN A 166 31.72 18.37 22.70
CA GLN A 166 32.28 19.61 23.24
C GLN A 166 31.27 20.26 24.20
N SER A 167 31.39 19.96 25.49
CA SER A 167 31.01 20.85 26.59
C SER A 167 31.81 20.43 27.82
N SER A 168 33.09 20.76 27.79
CA SER A 168 33.82 21.15 28.99
C SER A 168 33.18 22.43 29.49
N ASP A 169 32.51 22.41 30.64
CA ASP A 169 32.31 23.62 31.41
C ASP A 169 32.36 23.32 32.90
N GLU A 170 33.04 24.20 33.58
CA GLU A 170 33.69 24.06 34.87
C GLU A 170 32.67 23.91 36.01
N PHE A 171 32.86 22.90 36.86
CA PHE A 171 32.36 22.97 38.23
C PHE A 171 33.55 23.24 39.16
N SER A 172 34.00 24.50 39.15
CA SER A 172 34.77 25.07 40.26
C SER A 172 33.82 25.23 41.44
N GLY A 173 33.82 24.21 42.31
CA GLY A 173 33.22 24.28 43.64
C GLY A 173 34.26 24.74 44.65
N ASP A 174 34.54 26.04 44.66
CA ASP A 174 35.15 26.73 45.80
C ASP A 174 34.24 26.58 47.03
N GLY A 175 34.87 26.43 48.19
CA GLY A 175 34.24 25.95 49.41
C GLY A 175 33.29 26.92 50.10
N ASN A 176 32.54 26.37 51.06
CA ASN A 176 32.26 27.05 52.33
C ASN A 176 31.73 26.05 53.37
N ALA A 177 32.07 26.35 54.64
CA ALA A 177 31.69 25.72 55.92
C ALA A 177 32.46 24.47 56.37
#